data_AF-A0A355WGV4-F1
#
_entry.id   AF-A0A355WGV4-F1
#
_cell.length_a   1.000
_cell.length_b   1.000
_cell.length_c   1.000
_cell.angle_alpha   90.00
_cell.angle_beta   90.00
_cell.angle_gamma   90.00
#
_symmetry.space_group_name_H-M   'P 1'
#
loop_
_entity.id
_entity.type
_entity.pdbx_description
1 polymer ?
#
loop_
_entity_poly.entity_id
_entity_poly.type
_entity_poly.pdbx_seq_one_letter_code
_entity_poly.pdbx_strand_id
1 'polypeptide(L)'
;MQASYPITDEVVLIGGGHAHALVLKKWAMKPVPGVRLTVINPAPTAPYTGMLPGYVAGHYAREALEIDLVQLARHAGARLILGAATGIDRVSRHVSVSGRADVFYDLVSVDIGITSEMPEIPGFGDHAHAAKPLGPFAAAWADYLRAPMGDIVVIGGGVAGVELALAMAHSVRQLDAAINLTVIEQSDHLLDGIGSSARKALLRHLTRLQVKAMTGVSVTKVAVDHVELSDGRAINTRFVTGAAGARPHAWLADSGLKMRDGFITVDKTLRSPTDQRVFAVGDCADLAFSPRPKAGVFAVRQAPVLLHNIGASLLGKKLHEFRPQKDYLKLISTGGRGAVADKYGLRLDGPWLWRWKDRIDRKFMDQFLELPTMPAPPIPKDASQSLQAELAGAEPLCGGCGAKVGRGALEQGLSLLPLPKRPDVLSGRGDDAAILAHGDQQQVFTTDHLRAFVEDPWLMTQIAANHAMGDIWAMGATPQAALVQVILPQMAARLQAEVLREIMAAANAAFEPLGADIVGGHTSVGAELTIGFSLTGLL
;
A
#
# COMPACT_ATOMS: atom_id res chain seq x y z
N MET A 1 2.77 27.25 -14.03
CA MET A 1 2.04 28.25 -13.21
C MET A 1 0.59 28.29 -13.64
N GLN A 2 -0.37 27.90 -12.78
CA GLN A 2 -1.70 28.50 -12.67
C GLN A 2 -2.59 27.75 -11.66
N ALA A 3 -3.04 28.50 -10.65
CA ALA A 3 -4.07 28.22 -9.66
C ALA A 3 -3.92 26.92 -8.83
N SER A 4 -2.94 26.89 -7.92
CA SER A 4 -3.01 25.99 -6.76
C SER A 4 -4.10 26.52 -5.84
N TYR A 5 -5.33 26.02 -6.00
CA TYR A 5 -6.37 26.25 -5.02
C TYR A 5 -5.86 25.78 -3.66
N PRO A 6 -6.14 26.49 -2.56
CA PRO A 6 -5.78 26.02 -1.24
C PRO A 6 -6.34 24.61 -1.01
N ILE A 7 -5.55 23.73 -0.38
CA ILE A 7 -6.04 22.41 0.01
C ILE A 7 -7.05 22.59 1.15
N THR A 8 -8.29 22.17 0.95
CA THR A 8 -9.40 22.31 1.91
C THR A 8 -9.80 20.99 2.54
N ASP A 9 -9.65 19.89 1.80
CA ASP A 9 -10.18 18.59 2.18
C ASP A 9 -9.15 17.47 2.04
N GLU A 10 -9.24 16.49 2.93
CA GLU A 10 -8.40 15.29 2.93
C GLU A 10 -9.22 14.03 2.65
N VAL A 11 -8.83 13.26 1.64
CA VAL A 11 -9.39 11.94 1.36
C VAL A 11 -8.33 10.87 1.61
N VAL A 12 -8.61 9.95 2.53
CA VAL A 12 -7.71 8.82 2.84
C VAL A 12 -8.26 7.51 2.28
N LEU A 13 -7.42 6.80 1.53
CA LEU A 13 -7.66 5.44 1.02
C LEU A 13 -6.82 4.45 1.84
N ILE A 14 -7.46 3.66 2.70
CA ILE A 14 -6.80 2.60 3.47
C ILE A 14 -6.76 1.33 2.63
N GLY A 15 -5.56 0.88 2.28
CA GLY A 15 -5.28 -0.28 1.44
C GLY A 15 -5.23 0.06 -0.05
N GLY A 16 -4.23 -0.47 -0.75
CA GLY A 16 -4.10 -0.36 -2.21
C GLY A 16 -4.93 -1.39 -2.99
N GLY A 17 -6.06 -1.84 -2.44
CA GLY A 17 -6.90 -2.87 -3.06
C GLY A 17 -7.39 -2.50 -4.46
N HIS A 18 -7.99 -3.48 -5.15
CA HIS A 18 -8.38 -3.36 -6.55
C HIS A 18 -9.25 -2.14 -6.85
N ALA A 19 -10.14 -1.76 -5.93
CA ALA A 19 -11.01 -0.61 -6.13
C ALA A 19 -10.24 0.70 -5.95
N HIS A 20 -9.42 0.80 -4.91
CA HIS A 20 -8.56 1.96 -4.67
C HIS A 20 -7.51 2.17 -5.75
N ALA A 21 -6.87 1.11 -6.27
CA ALA A 21 -5.94 1.22 -7.39
C ALA A 21 -6.62 1.84 -8.63
N LEU A 22 -7.85 1.41 -8.95
CA LEU A 22 -8.63 2.00 -10.04
C LEU A 22 -9.09 3.44 -9.74
N VAL A 23 -9.36 3.78 -8.48
CA VAL A 23 -9.65 5.14 -8.04
C VAL A 23 -8.44 6.03 -8.26
N LEU A 24 -7.26 5.64 -7.77
CA LEU A 24 -6.00 6.38 -7.96
C LEU A 24 -5.72 6.63 -9.44
N LYS A 25 -5.80 5.59 -10.27
CA LYS A 25 -5.61 5.71 -11.73
C LYS A 25 -6.55 6.75 -12.34
N LYS A 26 -7.83 6.73 -11.97
CA LYS A 26 -8.83 7.65 -12.54
C LYS A 26 -8.77 9.04 -11.93
N TRP A 27 -8.30 9.16 -10.69
CA TRP A 27 -8.11 10.44 -10.01
C TRP A 27 -7.08 11.29 -10.74
N ALA A 28 -5.98 10.68 -11.20
CA ALA A 28 -4.96 11.34 -12.04
C ALA A 28 -5.56 12.10 -13.22
N MET A 29 -6.60 11.54 -13.84
CA MET A 29 -7.23 12.10 -15.04
C MET A 29 -8.12 13.33 -14.74
N LYS A 30 -8.71 13.38 -13.55
CA LYS A 30 -9.66 14.42 -13.15
C LYS A 30 -9.67 14.57 -11.62
N PRO A 31 -8.61 15.17 -11.04
CA PRO A 31 -8.57 15.42 -9.61
C PRO A 31 -9.67 16.42 -9.21
N VAL A 32 -10.13 16.33 -7.97
CA VAL A 32 -11.06 17.32 -7.41
C VAL A 32 -10.23 18.52 -6.88
N PRO A 33 -10.44 19.75 -7.38
CA PRO A 33 -9.70 20.91 -6.90
C PRO A 33 -9.86 21.12 -5.39
N GLY A 34 -8.76 21.46 -4.70
CA GLY A 34 -8.75 21.67 -3.25
C GLY A 34 -8.67 20.39 -2.41
N VAL A 35 -8.58 19.21 -3.02
CA VAL A 35 -8.59 17.94 -2.30
C VAL A 35 -7.23 17.26 -2.37
N ARG A 36 -6.64 16.95 -1.21
CA ARG A 36 -5.49 16.05 -1.12
C ARG A 36 -5.98 14.61 -1.04
N LEU A 37 -5.41 13.75 -1.88
CA LEU A 37 -5.66 12.31 -1.85
C LEU A 37 -4.47 11.61 -1.20
N THR A 38 -4.75 10.78 -0.21
CA THR A 38 -3.76 9.97 0.51
C THR A 38 -4.11 8.49 0.38
N VAL A 39 -3.12 7.63 0.13
CA VAL A 39 -3.24 6.17 0.18
C VAL A 39 -2.30 5.61 1.25
N ILE A 40 -2.83 4.80 2.15
CA ILE A 40 -2.08 4.10 3.20
C ILE A 40 -2.02 2.63 2.83
N ASN A 41 -0.82 2.07 2.67
CA ASN A 41 -0.65 0.65 2.38
C ASN A 41 0.59 0.09 3.09
N PRO A 42 0.57 -1.16 3.62
CA PRO A 42 1.72 -1.72 4.32
C PRO A 42 2.98 -1.85 3.45
N ALA A 43 2.80 -2.06 2.14
CA ALA A 43 3.87 -2.31 1.18
C ALA A 43 3.83 -1.28 0.03
N PRO A 44 4.93 -1.10 -0.72
CA PRO A 44 4.93 -0.22 -1.91
C PRO A 44 4.08 -0.76 -3.06
N THR A 45 3.65 -2.02 -2.98
CA THR A 45 2.84 -2.68 -4.00
C THR A 45 1.54 -3.25 -3.43
N ALA A 46 0.55 -3.44 -4.31
CA ALA A 46 -0.67 -4.17 -4.01
C ALA A 46 -0.79 -5.42 -4.89
N PRO A 47 -0.89 -6.63 -4.30
CA PRO A 47 -0.94 -7.85 -5.08
C PRO A 47 -2.29 -8.08 -5.76
N TYR A 48 -2.28 -8.41 -7.04
CA TYR A 48 -3.44 -8.85 -7.81
C TYR A 48 -3.69 -10.35 -7.58
N THR A 49 -4.62 -10.64 -6.68
CA THR A 49 -4.89 -12.02 -6.22
C THR A 49 -5.35 -12.98 -7.32
N GLY A 50 -5.89 -12.46 -8.44
CA GLY A 50 -6.36 -13.28 -9.56
C GLY A 50 -5.25 -14.07 -10.26
N MET A 51 -4.00 -13.59 -10.20
CA MET A 51 -2.82 -14.21 -10.82
C MET A 51 -2.01 -15.10 -9.87
N LEU A 52 -2.33 -15.11 -8.57
CA LEU A 52 -1.59 -15.90 -7.57
C LEU A 52 -1.44 -17.37 -7.94
N PRO A 53 -2.50 -18.10 -8.33
CA PRO A 53 -2.34 -19.52 -8.64
C PRO A 53 -1.42 -19.74 -9.85
N GLY A 54 -1.37 -18.79 -10.78
CA GLY A 54 -0.44 -18.83 -11.90
C GLY A 54 1.01 -18.62 -11.46
N TYR A 55 1.28 -17.71 -10.53
CA TYR A 55 2.59 -17.53 -9.91
C TYR A 55 3.03 -18.79 -9.14
N VAL A 56 2.15 -19.34 -8.29
CA VAL A 56 2.41 -20.57 -7.53
C VAL A 56 2.76 -21.74 -8.45
N ALA A 57 2.07 -21.83 -9.59
CA ALA A 57 2.32 -22.85 -10.62
C ALA A 57 3.55 -22.57 -11.51
N GLY A 58 4.24 -21.43 -11.34
CA GLY A 58 5.45 -21.06 -12.10
C GLY A 58 5.19 -20.39 -13.46
N HIS A 59 4.00 -19.84 -13.70
CA HIS A 59 3.65 -19.21 -15.00
C HIS A 59 4.02 -17.73 -15.10
N TYR A 60 4.24 -17.07 -13.97
CA TYR A 60 4.56 -15.64 -13.88
C TYR A 60 5.68 -15.41 -12.87
N ALA A 61 6.47 -14.35 -13.07
CA ALA A 61 7.32 -13.80 -12.03
C ALA A 61 6.49 -13.06 -10.99
N ARG A 62 7.05 -12.78 -9.81
CA ARG A 62 6.33 -12.14 -8.69
C ARG A 62 5.89 -10.73 -9.05
N GLU A 63 6.73 -10.00 -9.76
CA GLU A 63 6.54 -8.60 -10.14
C GLU A 63 5.33 -8.44 -11.07
N ALA A 64 5.03 -9.47 -11.87
CA ALA A 64 3.95 -9.44 -12.86
C ALA A 64 2.53 -9.41 -12.24
N LEU A 65 2.40 -9.67 -10.95
CA LEU A 65 1.13 -9.59 -10.23
C LEU A 65 1.09 -8.49 -9.17
N GLU A 66 2.12 -7.65 -9.10
CA GLU A 66 2.18 -6.54 -8.15
C GLU A 66 1.81 -5.22 -8.83
N ILE A 67 0.80 -4.53 -8.32
CA ILE A 67 0.46 -3.16 -8.74
C ILE A 67 1.42 -2.22 -8.00
N ASP A 68 2.25 -1.47 -8.73
CA ASP A 68 3.15 -0.47 -8.16
C ASP A 68 2.35 0.74 -7.66
N LEU A 69 2.16 0.83 -6.34
CA LEU A 69 1.44 1.94 -5.72
C LEU A 69 2.28 3.21 -5.67
N VAL A 70 3.61 3.11 -5.72
CA VAL A 70 4.50 4.27 -5.76
C VAL A 70 4.32 4.99 -7.09
N GLN A 71 4.42 4.25 -8.20
CA GLN A 71 4.21 4.79 -9.55
C GLN A 71 2.78 5.34 -9.68
N LEU A 72 1.79 4.59 -9.21
CA LEU A 72 0.38 4.96 -9.31
C LEU A 72 0.01 6.19 -8.47
N ALA A 73 0.53 6.29 -7.24
CA ALA A 73 0.31 7.46 -6.38
C ALA A 73 0.95 8.71 -6.98
N ARG A 74 2.19 8.61 -7.50
CA ARG A 74 2.85 9.71 -8.22
C ARG A 74 2.04 10.16 -9.43
N HIS A 75 1.55 9.21 -10.22
CA HIS A 75 0.69 9.51 -11.37
C HIS A 75 -0.61 10.23 -10.95
N ALA A 76 -1.17 9.88 -9.80
CA ALA A 76 -2.38 10.50 -9.25
C ALA A 76 -2.14 11.84 -8.54
N GLY A 77 -0.88 12.26 -8.33
CA GLY A 77 -0.55 13.37 -7.42
C GLY A 77 -1.01 13.08 -5.99
N ALA A 78 -1.00 11.81 -5.59
CA ALA A 78 -1.48 11.35 -4.29
C ALA A 78 -0.31 11.12 -3.33
N ARG A 79 -0.56 11.40 -2.05
CA ARG A 79 0.31 11.04 -0.95
C ARG A 79 0.28 9.54 -0.72
N LEU A 80 1.44 8.89 -0.74
CA LEU A 80 1.59 7.48 -0.37
C LEU A 80 2.22 7.37 1.01
N ILE A 81 1.53 6.69 1.92
CA ILE A 81 2.01 6.36 3.26
C ILE A 81 2.27 4.85 3.29
N LEU A 82 3.54 4.47 3.49
CA LEU A 82 3.92 3.09 3.70
C LEU A 82 3.78 2.75 5.19
N GLY A 83 2.84 1.86 5.50
CA GLY A 83 2.51 1.46 6.86
C GLY A 83 1.18 0.75 6.96
N ALA A 84 1.04 -0.12 7.94
CA ALA A 84 -0.23 -0.78 8.24
C ALA A 84 -1.13 0.18 9.04
N ALA A 85 -2.34 0.41 8.54
CA ALA A 85 -3.38 1.05 9.35
C ALA A 85 -3.81 0.08 10.47
N THR A 86 -3.92 0.61 11.68
CA THR A 86 -4.25 -0.14 12.89
C THR A 86 -5.51 0.35 13.58
N GLY A 87 -6.11 1.44 13.11
CA GLY A 87 -7.31 2.01 13.72
C GLY A 87 -7.93 3.12 12.89
N ILE A 88 -9.21 3.38 13.16
CA ILE A 88 -9.93 4.56 12.68
C ILE A 88 -10.66 5.17 13.89
N ASP A 89 -10.23 6.36 14.31
CA ASP A 89 -10.98 7.18 15.26
C ASP A 89 -11.92 8.11 14.50
N ARG A 90 -13.22 7.82 14.59
CA ARG A 90 -14.29 8.57 13.90
C ARG A 90 -14.62 9.91 14.55
N VAL A 91 -14.26 10.08 15.82
CA VAL A 91 -14.52 11.31 16.59
C VAL A 91 -13.49 12.34 16.20
N SER A 92 -12.20 12.02 16.37
CA SER A 92 -11.12 12.93 15.98
C SER A 92 -10.87 12.94 14.46
N ARG A 93 -11.40 11.95 13.72
CA ARG A 93 -11.20 11.72 12.27
C ARG A 93 -9.76 11.43 11.90
N HIS A 94 -9.19 10.45 12.57
CA HIS A 94 -7.83 10.00 12.34
C HIS A 94 -7.76 8.52 11.98
N VAL A 95 -6.82 8.19 11.09
CA VAL A 95 -6.38 6.83 10.83
C VAL A 95 -5.05 6.63 11.55
N SER A 96 -5.01 5.64 12.44
CA SER A 96 -3.78 5.26 13.12
C SER A 96 -2.94 4.39 12.20
N VAL A 97 -1.65 4.71 12.10
CA VAL A 97 -0.67 3.99 11.27
C VAL A 97 0.55 3.69 12.12
N SER A 98 0.99 2.43 12.10
CA SER A 98 2.12 2.00 12.93
C SER A 98 3.40 2.81 12.65
N GLY A 99 4.07 3.27 13.71
CA GLY A 99 5.39 3.92 13.64
C GLY A 99 5.38 5.38 13.22
N ARG A 100 4.21 6.05 13.19
CA ARG A 100 4.10 7.47 12.82
C ARG A 100 2.92 8.15 13.52
N ALA A 101 2.83 9.47 13.33
CA ALA A 101 1.65 10.23 13.74
C ALA A 101 0.40 9.83 12.94
N ASP A 102 -0.74 9.92 13.61
CA ASP A 102 -2.07 9.68 13.08
C ASP A 102 -2.41 10.62 11.91
N VAL A 103 -3.08 10.05 10.90
CA VAL A 103 -3.39 10.71 9.63
C VAL A 103 -4.85 11.17 9.64
N PHE A 104 -5.05 12.48 9.59
CA PHE A 104 -6.38 13.07 9.53
C PHE A 104 -7.14 12.70 8.25
N TYR A 105 -8.47 12.70 8.29
CA TYR A 105 -9.32 12.61 7.09
C TYR A 105 -10.60 13.44 7.17
N ASP A 106 -11.05 13.98 6.04
CA ASP A 106 -12.44 14.47 5.88
C ASP A 106 -13.34 13.35 5.36
N LEU A 107 -12.82 12.54 4.43
CA LEU A 107 -13.41 11.27 4.00
C LEU A 107 -12.38 10.15 4.04
N VAL A 108 -12.80 8.95 4.43
CA VAL A 108 -11.94 7.76 4.42
C VAL A 108 -12.63 6.61 3.70
N SER A 109 -11.87 5.82 2.95
CA SER A 109 -12.34 4.60 2.31
C SER A 109 -11.45 3.42 2.70
N VAL A 110 -12.04 2.25 2.95
CA VAL A 110 -11.33 1.02 3.31
C VAL A 110 -11.43 -0.01 2.17
N ASP A 111 -10.29 -0.48 1.67
CA ASP A 111 -10.15 -1.53 0.63
C ASP A 111 -8.95 -2.44 0.95
N ILE A 112 -8.98 -3.03 2.15
CA ILE A 112 -7.89 -3.87 2.68
C ILE A 112 -8.06 -5.36 2.39
N GLY A 113 -9.19 -5.75 1.79
CA GLY A 113 -9.48 -7.14 1.46
C GLY A 113 -9.79 -8.01 2.70
N ILE A 114 -9.26 -9.23 2.69
CA ILE A 114 -9.44 -10.26 3.72
C ILE A 114 -8.10 -10.90 4.06
N THR A 115 -8.04 -11.51 5.25
CA THR A 115 -6.94 -12.39 5.64
C THR A 115 -7.36 -13.86 5.61
N SER A 116 -6.38 -14.75 5.51
CA SER A 116 -6.54 -16.20 5.69
C SER A 116 -5.76 -16.73 6.90
N GLU A 117 -5.36 -15.84 7.80
CA GLU A 117 -4.81 -16.17 9.12
C GLU A 117 -5.84 -16.94 9.96
N MET A 118 -5.39 -17.96 10.69
CA MET A 118 -6.26 -18.81 11.55
C MET A 118 -5.71 -18.82 12.98
N PRO A 119 -5.77 -17.69 13.70
CA PRO A 119 -5.18 -17.56 15.04
C PRO A 119 -5.82 -18.51 16.07
N GLU A 120 -7.04 -19.01 15.81
CA GLU A 120 -7.69 -20.00 16.66
C GLU A 120 -7.07 -21.41 16.58
N ILE A 121 -6.24 -21.69 15.57
CA ILE A 121 -5.50 -22.94 15.44
C ILE A 121 -4.12 -22.73 16.10
N PRO A 122 -3.83 -23.36 17.25
CA PRO A 122 -2.54 -23.24 17.92
C PRO A 122 -1.38 -23.57 16.97
N GLY A 123 -0.34 -22.72 16.98
CA GLY A 123 0.85 -22.84 16.15
C GLY A 123 0.69 -22.42 14.69
N PHE A 124 -0.49 -21.99 14.23
CA PHE A 124 -0.68 -21.54 12.84
C PHE A 124 0.23 -20.35 12.50
N GLY A 125 0.28 -19.32 13.35
CA GLY A 125 1.10 -18.13 13.10
C GLY A 125 2.61 -18.39 13.07
N ASP A 126 3.05 -19.48 13.73
CA ASP A 126 4.47 -19.83 13.85
C ASP A 126 4.92 -20.83 12.78
N HIS A 127 4.01 -21.67 12.28
CA HIS A 127 4.33 -22.86 11.49
C HIS A 127 3.50 -23.02 10.20
N ALA A 128 2.60 -22.09 9.90
CA ALA A 128 1.82 -22.07 8.67
C ALA A 128 1.89 -20.71 7.95
N HIS A 129 1.40 -20.70 6.72
CA HIS A 129 1.36 -19.51 5.87
C HIS A 129 -0.07 -19.23 5.40
N ALA A 130 -0.67 -18.13 5.86
CA ALA A 130 -1.94 -17.67 5.31
C ALA A 130 -1.80 -17.35 3.81
N ALA A 131 -2.73 -17.83 2.98
CA ALA A 131 -2.74 -17.52 1.54
C ALA A 131 -2.96 -16.03 1.22
N LYS A 132 -3.47 -15.28 2.20
CA LYS A 132 -3.68 -13.82 2.15
C LYS A 132 -3.26 -13.23 3.51
N PRO A 133 -2.47 -12.14 3.53
CA PRO A 133 -2.01 -11.33 2.39
C PRO A 133 -0.97 -12.04 1.51
N LEU A 134 -0.91 -11.63 0.24
CA LEU A 134 -0.18 -12.39 -0.78
C LEU A 134 1.34 -12.39 -0.63
N GLY A 135 1.91 -11.25 -0.22
CA GLY A 135 3.35 -11.03 -0.20
C GLY A 135 4.09 -12.04 0.68
N PRO A 136 3.70 -12.19 1.97
CA PRO A 136 4.28 -13.20 2.85
C PRO A 136 4.13 -14.63 2.32
N PHE A 137 2.95 -15.00 1.81
CA PHE A 137 2.74 -16.32 1.21
C PHE A 137 3.64 -16.58 0.01
N ALA A 138 3.74 -15.62 -0.91
CA ALA A 138 4.58 -15.76 -2.11
C ALA A 138 6.07 -15.90 -1.75
N ALA A 139 6.54 -15.17 -0.74
CA ALA A 139 7.90 -15.34 -0.21
C ALA A 139 8.12 -16.74 0.35
N ALA A 140 7.24 -17.19 1.26
CA ALA A 140 7.33 -18.52 1.85
C ALA A 140 7.28 -19.65 0.79
N TRP A 141 6.42 -19.50 -0.22
CA TRP A 141 6.35 -20.46 -1.32
C TRP A 141 7.63 -20.50 -2.16
N ALA A 142 8.19 -19.33 -2.48
CA ALA A 142 9.47 -19.26 -3.19
C ALA A 142 10.61 -19.87 -2.37
N ASP A 143 10.60 -19.71 -1.04
CA ASP A 143 11.60 -20.29 -0.14
C ASP A 143 11.50 -21.81 -0.11
N TYR A 144 10.28 -22.34 0.00
CA TYR A 144 10.02 -23.78 -0.10
C TYR A 144 10.53 -24.37 -1.42
N LEU A 145 10.29 -23.71 -2.56
CA LEU A 145 10.75 -24.20 -3.86
C LEU A 145 12.28 -24.20 -4.03
N ARG A 146 13.03 -23.39 -3.27
CA ARG A 146 14.51 -23.40 -3.29
C ARG A 146 15.11 -24.58 -2.55
N ALA A 147 14.43 -25.09 -1.53
CA ALA A 147 14.86 -26.24 -0.74
C ALA A 147 13.65 -27.15 -0.43
N PRO A 148 13.09 -27.82 -1.46
CA PRO A 148 11.86 -28.59 -1.32
C PRO A 148 12.07 -29.78 -0.40
N MET A 149 11.47 -29.74 0.79
CA MET A 149 11.56 -30.80 1.78
C MET A 149 10.22 -31.01 2.45
N GLY A 150 9.79 -32.28 2.55
CA GLY A 150 8.56 -32.68 3.24
C GLY A 150 7.28 -32.45 2.43
N ASP A 151 6.17 -32.96 2.97
CA ASP A 151 4.86 -32.88 2.34
C ASP A 151 4.22 -31.49 2.52
N ILE A 152 3.17 -31.24 1.74
CA ILE A 152 2.39 -30.00 1.73
C ILE A 152 0.98 -30.27 2.26
N VAL A 153 0.49 -29.39 3.14
CA VAL A 153 -0.89 -29.38 3.60
C VAL A 153 -1.57 -28.05 3.26
N VAL A 154 -2.76 -28.13 2.67
CA VAL A 154 -3.65 -26.99 2.42
C VAL A 154 -4.88 -27.11 3.31
N ILE A 155 -5.08 -26.15 4.19
CA ILE A 155 -6.25 -26.05 5.07
C ILE A 155 -7.33 -25.25 4.33
N GLY A 156 -8.44 -25.92 3.99
CA GLY A 156 -9.59 -25.36 3.27
C GLY A 156 -9.78 -25.97 1.89
N GLY A 157 -10.94 -26.61 1.68
CA GLY A 157 -11.38 -27.27 0.46
C GLY A 157 -12.25 -26.42 -0.47
N GLY A 158 -12.34 -25.11 -0.21
CA GLY A 158 -13.02 -24.16 -1.10
C GLY A 158 -12.26 -23.90 -2.41
N VAL A 159 -12.78 -23.01 -3.24
CA VAL A 159 -12.20 -22.67 -4.57
C VAL A 159 -10.74 -22.25 -4.45
N ALA A 160 -10.41 -21.34 -3.52
CA ALA A 160 -9.06 -20.83 -3.35
C ALA A 160 -8.08 -21.94 -2.93
N GLY A 161 -8.45 -22.76 -1.95
CA GLY A 161 -7.61 -23.86 -1.47
C GLY A 161 -7.39 -24.94 -2.52
N VAL A 162 -8.43 -25.34 -3.26
CA VAL A 162 -8.29 -26.30 -4.37
C VAL A 162 -7.47 -25.73 -5.52
N GLU A 163 -7.67 -24.46 -5.91
CA GLU A 163 -6.89 -23.83 -6.98
C GLU A 163 -5.40 -23.75 -6.60
N LEU A 164 -5.11 -23.37 -5.36
CA LEU A 164 -3.76 -23.36 -4.80
C LEU A 164 -3.15 -24.76 -4.74
N ALA A 165 -3.88 -25.77 -4.27
CA ALA A 165 -3.43 -27.15 -4.22
C ALA A 165 -3.06 -27.68 -5.61
N LEU A 166 -3.88 -27.39 -6.62
CA LEU A 166 -3.59 -27.76 -8.01
C LEU A 166 -2.36 -27.04 -8.56
N ALA A 167 -2.17 -25.77 -8.20
CA ALA A 167 -1.00 -24.98 -8.58
C ALA A 167 0.30 -25.50 -7.93
N MET A 168 0.29 -25.72 -6.62
CA MET A 168 1.42 -26.27 -5.87
C MET A 168 1.77 -27.68 -6.37
N ALA A 169 0.77 -28.57 -6.51
CA ALA A 169 0.98 -29.92 -7.03
C ALA A 169 1.58 -29.93 -8.45
N HIS A 170 1.19 -28.96 -9.29
CA HIS A 170 1.81 -28.80 -10.61
C HIS A 170 3.27 -28.34 -10.52
N SER A 171 3.57 -27.39 -9.65
CA SER A 171 4.92 -26.84 -9.46
C SER A 171 5.88 -27.90 -8.90
N VAL A 172 5.51 -28.60 -7.82
CA VAL A 172 6.40 -29.60 -7.20
C VAL A 172 6.61 -30.85 -8.03
N ARG A 173 5.67 -31.21 -8.91
CA ARG A 173 5.86 -32.32 -9.87
C ARG A 173 6.94 -32.06 -10.90
N GLN A 174 7.36 -30.80 -11.08
CA GLN A 174 8.50 -30.45 -11.94
C GLN A 174 9.83 -30.60 -11.21
N LEU A 175 9.80 -30.88 -9.90
CA LEU A 175 10.98 -31.10 -9.06
C LEU A 175 11.28 -32.61 -8.99
N ASP A 176 12.55 -32.96 -8.84
CA ASP A 176 12.99 -34.34 -8.57
C ASP A 176 12.85 -34.68 -7.07
N ALA A 177 11.64 -34.48 -6.53
CA ALA A 177 11.34 -34.66 -5.10
C ALA A 177 10.00 -35.37 -4.92
N ALA A 178 9.97 -36.38 -4.05
CA ALA A 178 8.75 -37.08 -3.68
C ALA A 178 7.96 -36.27 -2.63
N ILE A 179 7.06 -35.41 -3.10
CA ILE A 179 6.23 -34.53 -2.27
C ILE A 179 4.76 -34.91 -2.42
N ASN A 180 4.12 -35.27 -1.31
CA ASN A 180 2.67 -35.45 -1.27
C ASN A 180 1.98 -34.13 -0.92
N LEU A 181 0.77 -33.95 -1.44
CA LEU A 181 -0.06 -32.80 -1.13
C LEU A 181 -1.43 -33.27 -0.64
N THR A 182 -1.84 -32.75 0.52
CA THR A 182 -3.15 -33.03 1.12
C THR A 182 -3.96 -31.75 1.30
N VAL A 183 -5.21 -31.75 0.82
CA VAL A 183 -6.22 -30.74 1.12
C VAL A 183 -7.10 -31.24 2.24
N ILE A 184 -7.23 -30.45 3.31
CA ILE A 184 -8.05 -30.75 4.49
C ILE A 184 -9.26 -29.82 4.48
N GLU A 185 -10.46 -30.38 4.61
CA GLU A 185 -11.73 -29.67 4.63
C GLU A 185 -12.61 -30.18 5.76
N GLN A 186 -13.14 -29.25 6.55
CA GLN A 186 -14.01 -29.57 7.68
C GLN A 186 -15.35 -30.13 7.21
N SER A 187 -15.88 -29.63 6.10
CA SER A 187 -17.13 -30.08 5.50
C SER A 187 -16.98 -31.47 4.87
N ASP A 188 -18.08 -32.19 4.68
CA ASP A 188 -18.09 -33.50 4.02
C ASP A 188 -17.71 -33.43 2.52
N HIS A 189 -17.65 -32.22 1.97
CA HIS A 189 -17.54 -31.96 0.55
C HIS A 189 -16.53 -30.84 0.27
N LEU A 190 -15.65 -31.06 -0.72
CA LEU A 190 -14.87 -29.97 -1.32
C LEU A 190 -15.73 -29.11 -2.25
N LEU A 191 -15.31 -27.87 -2.47
CA LEU A 191 -15.82 -26.93 -3.48
C LEU A 191 -17.32 -26.62 -3.31
N ASP A 192 -17.75 -26.38 -2.07
CA ASP A 192 -19.09 -25.90 -1.80
C ASP A 192 -19.34 -24.55 -2.49
N GLY A 193 -20.52 -24.39 -3.11
CA GLY A 193 -20.89 -23.21 -3.89
C GLY A 193 -20.37 -23.20 -5.35
N ILE A 194 -19.82 -24.31 -5.84
CA ILE A 194 -19.49 -24.52 -7.26
C ILE A 194 -20.51 -25.46 -7.92
N GLY A 195 -20.88 -25.19 -9.17
CA GLY A 195 -21.76 -26.06 -9.95
C GLY A 195 -21.23 -27.48 -10.07
N SER A 196 -22.12 -28.48 -10.02
CA SER A 196 -21.78 -29.92 -9.99
C SER A 196 -20.84 -30.35 -11.13
N SER A 197 -21.05 -29.82 -12.34
CA SER A 197 -20.20 -30.03 -13.52
C SER A 197 -18.75 -29.56 -13.30
N ALA A 198 -18.57 -28.33 -12.82
CA ALA A 198 -17.26 -27.74 -12.56
C ALA A 198 -16.57 -28.44 -11.38
N ARG A 199 -17.33 -28.76 -10.32
CA ARG A 199 -16.85 -29.54 -9.17
C ARG A 199 -16.29 -30.90 -9.61
N LYS A 200 -17.05 -31.65 -10.42
CA LYS A 200 -16.58 -32.94 -10.96
C LYS A 200 -15.33 -32.79 -11.83
N ALA A 201 -15.19 -31.68 -12.58
CA ALA A 201 -13.98 -31.43 -13.34
C ALA A 201 -12.77 -31.18 -12.42
N LEU A 202 -12.89 -30.32 -11.42
CA LEU A 202 -11.81 -30.01 -10.48
C LEU A 202 -11.37 -31.23 -9.65
N LEU A 203 -12.32 -32.06 -9.19
CA LEU A 203 -12.00 -33.32 -8.49
C LEU A 203 -11.20 -34.30 -9.36
N ARG A 204 -11.48 -34.36 -10.68
CA ARG A 204 -10.64 -35.14 -11.62
C ARG A 204 -9.23 -34.57 -11.74
N HIS A 205 -9.06 -33.25 -11.71
CA HIS A 205 -7.73 -32.64 -11.73
C HIS A 205 -6.94 -32.94 -10.45
N LEU A 206 -7.59 -32.91 -9.27
CA LEU A 206 -6.96 -33.30 -8.01
C LEU A 206 -6.49 -34.76 -8.07
N THR A 207 -7.36 -35.66 -8.52
CA THR A 207 -7.04 -37.09 -8.69
C THR A 207 -5.87 -37.30 -9.66
N ARG A 208 -5.89 -36.63 -10.82
CA ARG A 208 -4.82 -36.72 -11.83
C ARG A 208 -3.47 -36.21 -11.32
N LEU A 209 -3.49 -35.17 -10.47
CA LEU A 209 -2.28 -34.64 -9.82
C LEU A 209 -1.91 -35.40 -8.53
N GLN A 210 -2.65 -36.45 -8.18
CA GLN A 210 -2.45 -37.24 -6.96
C GLN A 210 -2.53 -36.40 -5.68
N VAL A 211 -3.36 -35.35 -5.69
CA VAL A 211 -3.65 -34.56 -4.49
C VAL A 211 -4.65 -35.34 -3.64
N LYS A 212 -4.27 -35.63 -2.39
CA LYS A 212 -5.14 -36.28 -1.42
C LYS A 212 -6.15 -35.27 -0.88
N ALA A 213 -7.41 -35.68 -0.75
CA ALA A 213 -8.45 -34.89 -0.11
C ALA A 213 -8.90 -35.58 1.18
N MET A 214 -9.01 -34.83 2.27
CA MET A 214 -9.53 -35.29 3.55
C MET A 214 -10.67 -34.37 3.96
N THR A 215 -11.89 -34.87 3.89
CA THR A 215 -13.14 -34.15 4.22
C THR A 215 -13.70 -34.61 5.57
N GLY A 216 -14.58 -33.82 6.18
CA GLY A 216 -15.20 -34.15 7.47
C GLY A 216 -14.24 -34.05 8.66
N VAL A 217 -13.07 -33.42 8.47
CA VAL A 217 -12.01 -33.30 9.49
C VAL A 217 -11.40 -31.90 9.47
N SER A 218 -11.10 -31.35 10.64
CA SER A 218 -10.43 -30.06 10.78
C SER A 218 -9.02 -30.22 11.34
N VAL A 219 -8.15 -29.26 11.05
CA VAL A 219 -6.85 -29.13 11.72
C VAL A 219 -7.07 -28.52 13.09
N THR A 220 -6.59 -29.17 14.14
CA THR A 220 -6.70 -28.71 15.53
C THR A 220 -5.43 -28.04 16.03
N LYS A 221 -4.27 -28.32 15.44
CA LYS A 221 -2.99 -27.71 15.78
C LYS A 221 -2.00 -27.84 14.62
N VAL A 222 -1.14 -26.83 14.45
CA VAL A 222 0.01 -26.87 13.54
C VAL A 222 1.27 -26.92 14.39
N ALA A 223 2.08 -27.96 14.21
CA ALA A 223 3.41 -28.08 14.79
C ALA A 223 4.48 -27.86 13.70
N VAL A 224 5.75 -27.81 14.11
CA VAL A 224 6.89 -27.56 13.21
C VAL A 224 7.04 -28.58 12.06
N ASP A 225 6.60 -29.83 12.27
CA ASP A 225 6.82 -30.95 11.34
C ASP A 225 5.55 -31.77 11.03
N HIS A 226 4.40 -31.40 11.61
CA HIS A 226 3.14 -32.07 11.37
C HIS A 226 1.93 -31.18 11.69
N VAL A 227 0.75 -31.59 11.21
CA VAL A 227 -0.55 -31.07 11.65
C VAL A 227 -1.32 -32.14 12.40
N GLU A 228 -2.01 -31.75 13.46
CA GLU A 228 -2.93 -32.61 14.23
C GLU A 228 -4.37 -32.37 13.73
N LEU A 229 -5.16 -33.44 13.62
CA LEU A 229 -6.53 -33.40 13.13
C LEU A 229 -7.55 -33.68 14.22
N SER A 230 -8.80 -33.27 13.99
CA SER A 230 -9.94 -33.45 14.91
C SER A 230 -10.29 -34.90 15.23
N ASP A 231 -9.84 -35.85 14.42
CA ASP A 231 -10.08 -37.28 14.63
C ASP A 231 -8.88 -38.03 15.23
N GLY A 232 -7.88 -37.27 15.71
CA GLY A 232 -6.68 -37.80 16.38
C GLY A 232 -5.57 -38.24 15.41
N ARG A 233 -5.76 -38.15 14.09
CA ARG A 233 -4.66 -38.38 13.13
C ARG A 233 -3.67 -37.22 13.12
N ALA A 234 -2.43 -37.52 12.78
CA ALA A 234 -1.40 -36.54 12.48
C ALA A 234 -0.89 -36.72 11.03
N ILE A 235 -0.57 -35.62 10.36
CA ILE A 235 0.00 -35.62 9.00
C ILE A 235 1.34 -34.89 9.04
N ASN A 236 2.42 -35.61 8.73
CA ASN A 236 3.74 -35.01 8.57
C ASN A 236 3.72 -34.02 7.41
N THR A 237 4.26 -32.83 7.63
CA THR A 237 4.28 -31.76 6.63
C THR A 237 5.34 -30.74 7.00
N ARG A 238 5.89 -30.06 6.00
CA ARG A 238 6.88 -28.98 6.18
C ARG A 238 6.43 -27.68 5.55
N PHE A 239 5.29 -27.70 4.85
CA PHE A 239 4.66 -26.49 4.34
C PHE A 239 3.15 -26.58 4.55
N VAL A 240 2.63 -25.72 5.40
CA VAL A 240 1.20 -25.63 5.70
C VAL A 240 0.70 -24.30 5.20
N THR A 241 -0.40 -24.30 4.42
CA THR A 241 -1.05 -23.05 4.02
C THR A 241 -2.53 -23.03 4.35
N GLY A 242 -2.97 -21.90 4.90
CA GLY A 242 -4.37 -21.63 5.19
C GLY A 242 -5.06 -20.91 4.04
N ALA A 243 -6.11 -21.51 3.49
CA ALA A 243 -6.98 -20.92 2.47
C ALA A 243 -8.49 -21.06 2.82
N ALA A 244 -8.80 -21.50 4.05
CA ALA A 244 -10.16 -21.69 4.53
C ALA A 244 -10.78 -20.38 5.03
N GLY A 245 -11.93 -20.03 4.45
CA GLY A 245 -12.74 -18.90 4.87
C GLY A 245 -12.15 -17.53 4.50
N ALA A 246 -13.04 -16.56 4.34
CA ALA A 246 -12.67 -15.16 4.27
C ALA A 246 -12.76 -14.58 5.68
N ARG A 247 -11.66 -14.03 6.20
CA ARG A 247 -11.63 -13.44 7.55
C ARG A 247 -11.38 -11.94 7.48
N PRO A 248 -12.04 -11.15 8.36
CA PRO A 248 -11.78 -9.72 8.46
C PRO A 248 -10.44 -9.46 9.13
N HIS A 249 -9.88 -8.27 8.93
CA HIS A 249 -8.71 -7.82 9.69
C HIS A 249 -9.13 -7.44 11.11
N ALA A 250 -8.40 -7.94 12.11
CA ALA A 250 -8.79 -7.82 13.53
C ALA A 250 -9.01 -6.38 14.00
N TRP A 251 -8.15 -5.44 13.56
CA TRP A 251 -8.22 -4.04 13.96
C TRP A 251 -9.53 -3.34 13.58
N LEU A 252 -10.29 -3.88 12.61
CA LEU A 252 -11.60 -3.35 12.25
C LEU A 252 -12.57 -3.40 13.42
N ALA A 253 -12.48 -4.40 14.31
CA ALA A 253 -13.39 -4.60 15.43
C ALA A 253 -13.52 -3.34 16.31
N ASP A 254 -12.42 -2.60 16.49
CA ASP A 254 -12.36 -1.44 17.37
C ASP A 254 -12.73 -0.11 16.67
N SER A 255 -13.05 -0.13 15.37
CA SER A 255 -13.43 1.08 14.62
C SER A 255 -14.78 1.68 15.04
N GLY A 256 -15.61 0.92 15.76
CA GLY A 256 -16.97 1.32 16.14
C GLY A 256 -17.94 1.47 14.95
N LEU A 257 -17.58 0.96 13.77
CA LEU A 257 -18.45 0.90 12.60
C LEU A 257 -19.46 -0.25 12.74
N LYS A 258 -20.61 -0.14 12.06
CA LYS A 258 -21.55 -1.26 11.96
C LYS A 258 -20.91 -2.40 11.15
N MET A 259 -20.94 -3.61 11.71
CA MET A 259 -20.35 -4.79 11.10
C MET A 259 -21.31 -5.97 11.05
N ARG A 260 -21.01 -6.90 10.14
CA ARG A 260 -21.57 -8.24 10.07
C ARG A 260 -20.42 -9.21 9.85
N ASP A 261 -20.28 -10.20 10.74
CA ASP A 261 -19.19 -11.18 10.71
C ASP A 261 -17.79 -10.51 10.65
N GLY A 262 -17.66 -9.36 11.33
CA GLY A 262 -16.45 -8.51 11.36
C GLY A 262 -16.14 -7.73 10.07
N PHE A 263 -17.00 -7.79 9.05
CA PHE A 263 -16.89 -6.97 7.84
C PHE A 263 -17.68 -5.67 7.97
N ILE A 264 -17.17 -4.58 7.40
CA ILE A 264 -17.82 -3.26 7.47
C ILE A 264 -19.11 -3.28 6.65
N THR A 265 -20.27 -3.15 7.29
CA THR A 265 -21.55 -3.07 6.58
C THR A 265 -21.66 -1.74 5.85
N VAL A 266 -22.01 -1.78 4.56
CA VAL A 266 -22.23 -0.57 3.74
C VAL A 266 -23.62 -0.51 3.13
N ASP A 267 -24.08 0.71 2.85
CA ASP A 267 -25.29 0.97 2.09
C ASP A 267 -25.08 0.85 0.57
N LYS A 268 -26.13 1.12 -0.21
CA LYS A 268 -26.06 1.09 -1.68
C LYS A 268 -25.09 2.12 -2.26
N THR A 269 -24.72 3.15 -1.51
CA THR A 269 -23.75 4.18 -1.92
C THR A 269 -22.31 3.85 -1.48
N LEU A 270 -22.09 2.64 -0.92
CA LEU A 270 -20.81 2.15 -0.41
C LEU A 270 -20.33 2.87 0.87
N ARG A 271 -21.24 3.59 1.55
CA ARG A 271 -20.94 4.26 2.82
C ARG A 271 -21.34 3.42 4.01
N SER A 272 -20.62 3.60 5.11
CA SER A 272 -21.05 3.08 6.40
C SER A 272 -22.34 3.79 6.83
N PRO A 273 -23.36 3.05 7.31
CA PRO A 273 -24.53 3.67 7.91
C PRO A 273 -24.20 4.34 9.25
N THR A 274 -23.10 3.97 9.90
CA THR A 274 -22.66 4.55 11.19
C THR A 274 -22.04 5.94 11.00
N ASP A 275 -21.27 6.13 9.93
CA ASP A 275 -20.59 7.39 9.65
C ASP A 275 -20.51 7.60 8.13
N GLN A 276 -21.19 8.63 7.64
CA GLN A 276 -21.30 8.93 6.21
C GLN A 276 -20.00 9.49 5.61
N ARG A 277 -18.96 9.71 6.42
CA ARG A 277 -17.60 10.05 5.98
C ARG A 277 -16.77 8.80 5.65
N VAL A 278 -17.23 7.62 6.05
CA VAL A 278 -16.52 6.35 5.90
C VAL A 278 -17.13 5.52 4.78
N PHE A 279 -16.30 5.15 3.82
CA PHE A 279 -16.61 4.20 2.74
C PHE A 279 -15.92 2.86 3.01
N ALA A 280 -16.47 1.78 2.48
CA ALA A 280 -15.77 0.51 2.39
C ALA A 280 -16.11 -0.21 1.08
N VAL A 281 -15.09 -0.79 0.46
CA VAL A 281 -15.18 -1.54 -0.79
C VAL A 281 -14.32 -2.80 -0.72
N GLY A 282 -14.36 -3.62 -1.76
CA GLY A 282 -13.65 -4.89 -1.80
C GLY A 282 -14.19 -5.89 -0.78
N ASP A 283 -13.34 -6.85 -0.43
CA ASP A 283 -13.75 -7.98 0.40
C ASP A 283 -13.93 -7.60 1.88
N CYS A 284 -13.39 -6.45 2.33
CA CYS A 284 -13.63 -5.95 3.69
C CYS A 284 -15.05 -5.38 3.89
N ALA A 285 -15.78 -5.10 2.79
CA ALA A 285 -17.15 -4.57 2.85
C ALA A 285 -18.21 -5.69 2.85
N ASP A 286 -19.22 -5.55 3.71
CA ASP A 286 -20.46 -6.34 3.70
C ASP A 286 -21.58 -5.60 2.96
N LEU A 287 -22.04 -6.18 1.85
CA LEU A 287 -23.14 -5.67 1.05
C LEU A 287 -24.47 -6.17 1.59
N ALA A 288 -24.85 -5.82 2.82
CA ALA A 288 -26.06 -6.30 3.47
C ALA A 288 -27.34 -6.15 2.63
N PHE A 289 -27.41 -5.12 1.78
CA PHE A 289 -28.54 -4.85 0.88
C PHE A 289 -28.63 -5.79 -0.32
N SER A 290 -27.54 -6.51 -0.64
CA SER A 290 -27.45 -7.47 -1.74
C SER A 290 -26.26 -8.40 -1.47
N PRO A 291 -26.42 -9.40 -0.57
CA PRO A 291 -25.31 -10.24 -0.12
C PRO A 291 -24.57 -10.90 -1.28
N ARG A 292 -23.24 -10.85 -1.25
CA ARG A 292 -22.36 -11.43 -2.28
C ARG A 292 -21.19 -12.16 -1.64
N PRO A 293 -20.68 -13.22 -2.28
CA PRO A 293 -19.42 -13.82 -1.85
C PRO A 293 -18.28 -12.81 -1.99
N LYS A 294 -17.27 -12.95 -1.13
CA LYS A 294 -16.05 -12.15 -1.18
C LYS A 294 -15.26 -12.54 -2.44
N ALA A 295 -15.15 -11.61 -3.38
CA ALA A 295 -14.53 -11.85 -4.68
C ALA A 295 -14.12 -10.52 -5.35
N GLY A 296 -12.89 -10.48 -5.86
CA GLY A 296 -12.31 -9.29 -6.50
C GLY A 296 -13.10 -8.73 -7.70
N VAL A 297 -13.93 -9.55 -8.36
CA VAL A 297 -14.79 -9.08 -9.47
C VAL A 297 -15.79 -8.01 -9.01
N PHE A 298 -16.26 -8.09 -7.76
CA PHE A 298 -17.14 -7.06 -7.19
C PHE A 298 -16.35 -5.80 -6.83
N ALA A 299 -15.15 -5.96 -6.25
CA ALA A 299 -14.24 -4.86 -5.91
C ALA A 299 -13.95 -3.95 -7.12
N VAL A 300 -13.53 -4.55 -8.23
CA VAL A 300 -13.24 -3.83 -9.49
C VAL A 300 -14.44 -3.00 -9.97
N ARG A 301 -15.67 -3.48 -9.75
CA ARG A 301 -16.90 -2.78 -10.17
C ARG A 301 -17.39 -1.74 -9.16
N GLN A 302 -16.90 -1.76 -7.93
CA GLN A 302 -17.18 -0.70 -6.96
C GLN A 302 -16.40 0.58 -7.29
N ALA A 303 -15.22 0.48 -7.91
CA ALA A 303 -14.33 1.63 -8.15
C ALA A 303 -14.99 2.83 -8.86
N PRO A 304 -15.78 2.68 -9.96
CA PRO A 304 -16.42 3.82 -10.61
C PRO A 304 -17.48 4.50 -9.71
N VAL A 305 -18.19 3.71 -8.89
CA VAL A 305 -19.20 4.24 -7.97
C VAL A 305 -18.52 4.92 -6.78
N LEU A 306 -17.47 4.31 -6.22
CA LEU A 306 -16.66 4.89 -5.15
C LEU A 306 -16.07 6.24 -5.57
N LEU A 307 -15.39 6.29 -6.72
CA LEU A 307 -14.81 7.54 -7.25
C LEU A 307 -15.85 8.65 -7.38
N HIS A 308 -17.01 8.33 -7.98
CA HIS A 308 -18.11 9.29 -8.10
C HIS A 308 -18.61 9.73 -6.73
N ASN A 309 -18.82 8.79 -5.80
CA ASN A 309 -19.41 9.09 -4.49
C ASN A 309 -18.46 9.85 -3.56
N ILE A 310 -17.14 9.63 -3.64
CA ILE A 310 -16.15 10.48 -2.97
C ILE A 310 -16.28 11.92 -3.49
N GLY A 311 -16.18 12.11 -4.80
CA GLY A 311 -16.29 13.45 -5.40
C GLY A 311 -17.65 14.11 -5.15
N ALA A 312 -18.73 13.34 -5.23
CA ALA A 312 -20.08 13.86 -4.97
C ALA A 312 -20.30 14.23 -3.50
N SER A 313 -19.69 13.50 -2.55
CA SER A 313 -19.76 13.86 -1.12
C SER A 313 -19.05 15.19 -0.84
N LEU A 314 -17.89 15.42 -1.47
CA LEU A 314 -17.14 16.67 -1.35
C LEU A 314 -17.86 17.85 -2.02
N LEU A 315 -18.52 17.60 -3.14
CA LEU A 315 -19.18 18.63 -3.94
C LEU A 315 -20.66 18.85 -3.58
N GLY A 316 -21.19 18.15 -2.56
CA GLY A 316 -22.61 18.21 -2.20
C GLY A 316 -23.56 17.72 -3.31
N LYS A 317 -23.10 16.78 -4.15
CA LYS A 317 -23.85 16.24 -5.29
C LYS A 317 -24.54 14.91 -4.95
N LYS A 318 -25.45 14.50 -5.83
CA LYS A 318 -26.15 13.22 -5.72
C LYS A 318 -25.19 12.03 -5.87
N LEU A 319 -25.29 11.10 -4.93
CA LEU A 319 -24.56 9.84 -4.94
C LEU A 319 -25.16 8.82 -5.91
N HIS A 320 -24.32 7.93 -6.41
CA HIS A 320 -24.71 6.79 -7.23
C HIS A 320 -24.85 5.53 -6.37
N GLU A 321 -25.87 4.73 -6.72
CA GLU A 321 -26.06 3.41 -6.14
C GLU A 321 -25.18 2.37 -6.85
N PHE A 322 -24.49 1.54 -6.06
CA PHE A 322 -23.84 0.34 -6.52
C PHE A 322 -24.85 -0.80 -6.63
N ARG A 323 -24.90 -1.41 -7.83
CA ARG A 323 -25.75 -2.56 -8.13
C ARG A 323 -24.86 -3.76 -8.51
N PRO A 324 -24.51 -4.63 -7.55
CA PRO A 324 -23.64 -5.77 -7.84
C PRO A 324 -24.36 -6.77 -8.77
N GLN A 325 -23.64 -7.30 -9.75
CA GLN A 325 -24.14 -8.40 -10.58
C GLN A 325 -24.58 -9.59 -9.71
N LYS A 326 -25.57 -10.35 -10.16
CA LYS A 326 -26.06 -11.53 -9.44
C LYS A 326 -25.09 -12.71 -9.51
N ASP A 327 -24.45 -12.89 -10.65
CA ASP A 327 -23.55 -14.00 -10.95
C ASP A 327 -22.38 -13.53 -11.82
N TYR A 328 -21.31 -14.34 -11.90
CA TYR A 328 -20.11 -14.06 -12.68
C TYR A 328 -19.43 -15.34 -13.16
N LEU A 329 -18.67 -15.22 -14.25
CA LEU A 329 -17.85 -16.32 -14.74
C LEU A 329 -16.69 -16.55 -13.78
N LYS A 330 -16.60 -17.75 -13.18
CA LYS A 330 -15.41 -18.19 -12.44
C LYS A 330 -14.55 -19.01 -13.39
N LEU A 331 -13.27 -18.65 -13.52
CA LEU A 331 -12.26 -19.42 -14.24
C LEU A 331 -11.24 -19.89 -13.20
N ILE A 332 -11.26 -21.18 -12.87
CA ILE A 332 -10.46 -21.78 -11.80
C ILE A 332 -9.33 -22.55 -12.45
N SER A 333 -8.10 -22.16 -12.16
CA SER A 333 -6.88 -22.72 -12.73
C SER A 333 -6.64 -24.14 -12.24
N THR A 334 -6.04 -24.98 -13.09
CA THR A 334 -5.77 -26.39 -12.78
C THR A 334 -4.27 -26.72 -12.70
N GLY A 335 -3.45 -25.71 -12.36
CA GLY A 335 -2.00 -25.80 -12.33
C GLY A 335 -1.35 -25.69 -13.71
N GLY A 336 -1.42 -26.75 -14.53
CA GLY A 336 -0.70 -26.84 -15.81
C GLY A 336 -1.31 -26.08 -16.99
N ARG A 337 -1.52 -24.77 -16.87
CA ARG A 337 -2.14 -23.88 -17.89
C ARG A 337 -3.48 -24.41 -18.43
N GLY A 338 -4.26 -25.05 -17.58
CA GLY A 338 -5.66 -25.42 -17.79
C GLY A 338 -6.55 -24.64 -16.84
N ALA A 339 -7.83 -24.52 -17.18
CA ALA A 339 -8.83 -23.93 -16.29
C ALA A 339 -10.19 -24.63 -16.46
N VAL A 340 -10.98 -24.62 -15.38
CA VAL A 340 -12.38 -25.04 -15.34
C VAL A 340 -13.25 -23.80 -15.21
N ALA A 341 -14.30 -23.71 -16.02
CA ALA A 341 -15.29 -22.64 -15.89
C ALA A 341 -16.49 -23.09 -15.06
N ASP A 342 -16.95 -22.23 -14.16
CA ASP A 342 -18.24 -22.38 -13.47
C ASP A 342 -19.16 -21.25 -13.92
N LYS A 343 -20.09 -21.58 -14.84
CA LYS A 343 -21.16 -20.70 -15.30
C LYS A 343 -22.28 -21.51 -15.96
N TYR A 344 -23.54 -21.22 -15.63
CA TYR A 344 -24.74 -21.86 -16.21
C TYR A 344 -24.76 -23.40 -16.15
N GLY A 345 -24.04 -24.02 -15.20
CA GLY A 345 -23.98 -25.49 -15.07
C GLY A 345 -23.25 -26.22 -16.21
N LEU A 346 -22.67 -25.50 -17.17
CA LEU A 346 -21.93 -26.08 -18.28
C LEU A 346 -20.60 -26.66 -17.81
N ARG A 347 -20.24 -27.84 -18.32
CA ARG A 347 -18.93 -28.46 -18.05
C ARG A 347 -17.90 -27.96 -19.07
N LEU A 348 -17.26 -26.84 -18.77
CA LEU A 348 -16.20 -26.27 -19.59
C LEU A 348 -14.85 -26.45 -18.87
N ASP A 349 -13.94 -27.16 -19.52
CA ASP A 349 -12.64 -27.59 -18.98
C ASP A 349 -11.63 -27.62 -20.14
N GLY A 350 -10.49 -26.94 -20.00
CA GLY A 350 -9.40 -27.04 -20.98
C GLY A 350 -8.42 -25.86 -20.99
N PRO A 351 -7.35 -25.96 -21.82
CA PRO A 351 -6.28 -24.96 -21.88
C PRO A 351 -6.72 -23.61 -22.50
N TRP A 352 -7.73 -23.60 -23.37
CA TRP A 352 -8.24 -22.37 -23.95
C TRP A 352 -8.90 -21.45 -22.91
N LEU A 353 -9.52 -22.02 -21.86
CA LEU A 353 -10.07 -21.27 -20.72
C LEU A 353 -8.98 -20.60 -19.91
N TRP A 354 -7.83 -21.25 -19.76
CA TRP A 354 -6.67 -20.65 -19.10
C TRP A 354 -6.13 -19.48 -19.91
N ARG A 355 -5.99 -19.61 -21.24
CA ARG A 355 -5.58 -18.49 -22.11
C ARG A 355 -6.56 -17.32 -22.00
N TRP A 356 -7.85 -17.60 -21.87
CA TRP A 356 -8.85 -16.56 -21.67
C TRP A 356 -8.70 -15.87 -20.30
N LYS A 357 -8.51 -16.65 -19.23
CA LYS A 357 -8.22 -16.13 -17.89
C LYS A 357 -6.96 -15.25 -17.88
N ASP A 358 -5.85 -15.78 -18.41
CA ASP A 358 -4.57 -15.08 -18.54
C ASP A 358 -4.73 -13.76 -19.30
N ARG A 359 -5.50 -13.74 -20.41
CA ARG A 359 -5.80 -12.51 -21.14
C ARG A 359 -6.61 -11.50 -20.31
N ILE A 360 -7.59 -11.95 -19.53
CA ILE A 360 -8.38 -11.07 -18.66
C ILE A 360 -7.49 -10.46 -17.57
N ASP A 361 -6.69 -11.29 -16.93
CA ASP A 361 -5.83 -10.92 -15.81
C ASP A 361 -4.71 -9.96 -16.26
N ARG A 362 -4.02 -10.28 -17.37
CA ARG A 362 -3.00 -9.39 -17.96
C ARG A 362 -3.59 -8.07 -18.41
N LYS A 363 -4.74 -8.09 -19.11
CA LYS A 363 -5.46 -6.86 -19.48
C LYS A 363 -5.82 -6.00 -18.26
N PHE A 364 -6.08 -6.62 -17.10
CA PHE A 364 -6.27 -5.88 -15.86
C PHE A 364 -4.96 -5.25 -15.41
N MET A 365 -3.86 -6.01 -15.34
CA MET A 365 -2.55 -5.52 -14.91
C MET A 365 -1.93 -4.47 -15.84
N ASP A 366 -2.09 -4.62 -17.15
CA ASP A 366 -1.58 -3.68 -18.17
C ASP A 366 -2.10 -2.25 -17.94
N GLN A 367 -3.29 -2.11 -17.31
CA GLN A 367 -3.84 -0.80 -16.95
C GLN A 367 -2.99 -0.04 -15.93
N PHE A 368 -2.11 -0.71 -15.19
CA PHE A 368 -1.26 -0.12 -14.16
C PHE A 368 0.20 -0.06 -14.56
N LEU A 369 0.60 -0.80 -15.60
CA LEU A 369 1.95 -0.75 -16.18
C LEU A 369 2.08 0.42 -17.17
N GLU A 370 1.05 0.65 -17.99
CA GLU A 370 1.02 1.72 -18.99
C GLU A 370 0.12 2.86 -18.50
N LEU A 371 0.69 3.77 -17.72
CA LEU A 371 0.00 4.97 -17.27
C LEU A 371 0.09 6.07 -18.35
N PRO A 372 -1.03 6.70 -18.74
CA PRO A 372 -1.03 7.73 -19.77
C PRO A 372 -0.23 8.96 -19.32
N THR A 373 0.58 9.54 -20.21
CA THR A 373 1.28 10.80 -19.92
C THR A 373 0.26 11.93 -19.80
N MET A 374 0.31 12.68 -18.69
CA MET A 374 -0.56 13.83 -18.51
C MET A 374 0.00 15.02 -19.31
N PRO A 375 -0.84 15.72 -20.10
CA PRO A 375 -0.39 16.89 -20.85
C PRO A 375 0.06 17.99 -19.89
N ALA A 376 1.23 18.56 -20.15
CA ALA A 376 1.68 19.74 -19.42
C ALA A 376 0.71 20.92 -19.65
N PRO A 377 0.51 21.81 -18.67
CA PRO A 377 -0.28 23.02 -18.87
C PRO A 377 0.27 23.81 -20.07
N PRO A 378 -0.58 24.30 -20.97
CA PRO A 378 -0.11 25.06 -22.12
C PRO A 378 0.59 26.35 -21.66
N ILE A 379 1.70 26.70 -22.31
CA ILE A 379 2.39 27.97 -22.07
C ILE A 379 1.45 29.10 -22.53
N PRO A 380 1.22 30.15 -21.71
CA PRO A 380 0.40 31.29 -22.11
C PRO A 380 0.91 31.92 -23.41
N LYS A 381 0.00 32.30 -24.31
CA LYS A 381 0.36 32.88 -25.63
C LYS A 381 1.17 34.18 -25.52
N ASP A 382 0.96 34.93 -24.45
CA ASP A 382 1.64 36.21 -24.18
C ASP A 382 2.88 36.03 -23.27
N ALA A 383 3.43 34.82 -23.17
CA ALA A 383 4.65 34.56 -22.42
C ALA A 383 5.83 35.35 -23.01
N SER A 384 6.62 36.00 -22.14
CA SER A 384 7.80 36.76 -22.56
C SER A 384 8.80 35.89 -23.34
N GLN A 385 9.55 36.49 -24.27
CA GLN A 385 10.58 35.78 -25.03
C GLN A 385 11.61 35.11 -24.12
N SER A 386 11.98 35.76 -23.00
CA SER A 386 12.89 35.20 -22.00
C SER A 386 12.30 33.97 -21.30
N LEU A 387 11.01 33.99 -20.94
CA LEU A 387 10.33 32.82 -20.36
C LEU A 387 10.26 31.66 -21.35
N GLN A 388 9.99 31.96 -22.63
CA GLN A 388 9.95 30.93 -23.68
C GLN A 388 11.33 30.30 -23.90
N ALA A 389 12.40 31.09 -23.89
CA ALA A 389 13.78 30.60 -24.01
C ALA A 389 14.18 29.73 -22.80
N GLU A 390 13.83 30.16 -21.58
CA GLU A 390 14.09 29.40 -20.36
C GLU A 390 13.36 28.04 -20.39
N LEU A 391 12.07 28.04 -20.74
CA LEU A 391 11.27 26.81 -20.82
C LEU A 391 11.69 25.87 -21.96
N ALA A 392 12.32 26.38 -23.02
CA ALA A 392 12.82 25.58 -24.13
C ALA A 392 14.13 24.84 -23.80
N GLY A 393 14.87 25.30 -22.80
CA GLY A 393 16.15 24.72 -22.36
C GLY A 393 16.16 24.14 -20.94
N ALA A 394 15.11 24.36 -20.15
CA ALA A 394 15.06 23.93 -18.75
C ALA A 394 14.75 22.43 -18.64
N GLU A 395 15.69 21.67 -18.08
CA GLU A 395 15.38 20.38 -17.49
C GLU A 395 14.52 20.57 -16.23
N PRO A 396 13.56 19.66 -15.95
CA PRO A 396 12.77 19.73 -14.72
C PRO A 396 13.68 19.71 -13.49
N LEU A 397 13.65 20.78 -12.68
CA LEU A 397 14.41 20.84 -11.44
C LEU A 397 13.89 19.79 -10.45
N CYS A 398 14.72 18.82 -10.08
CA CYS A 398 14.45 17.89 -8.98
C CYS A 398 14.30 18.68 -7.66
N GLY A 399 13.30 18.38 -6.83
CA GLY A 399 13.02 19.12 -5.59
C GLY A 399 14.03 18.96 -4.46
N GLY A 400 14.88 17.92 -4.50
CA GLY A 400 15.95 17.69 -3.53
C GLY A 400 17.19 18.55 -3.81
N CYS A 401 18.39 17.96 -3.73
CA CYS A 401 19.65 18.67 -3.99
C CYS A 401 19.71 19.35 -5.37
N GLY A 402 18.94 18.86 -6.35
CA GLY A 402 18.81 19.48 -7.68
C GLY A 402 18.02 20.79 -7.73
N ALA A 403 17.38 21.20 -6.61
CA ALA A 403 16.72 22.50 -6.47
C ALA A 403 17.68 23.59 -5.96
N LYS A 404 18.91 23.23 -5.57
CA LYS A 404 19.92 24.19 -5.12
C LYS A 404 20.36 25.06 -6.30
N VAL A 405 20.64 26.33 -6.02
CA VAL A 405 21.21 27.24 -7.00
C VAL A 405 22.54 26.67 -7.49
N GLY A 406 22.77 26.70 -8.81
CA GLY A 406 23.99 26.17 -9.40
C GLY A 406 25.24 26.83 -8.81
N ARG A 407 26.29 26.03 -8.56
CA ARG A 407 27.53 26.45 -7.90
C ARG A 407 28.12 27.74 -8.47
N GLY A 408 28.18 27.89 -9.79
CA GLY A 408 28.71 29.10 -10.44
C GLY A 408 27.91 30.37 -10.13
N ALA A 409 26.57 30.27 -10.11
CA ALA A 409 25.71 31.41 -9.75
C ALA A 409 25.86 31.77 -8.26
N LEU A 410 26.03 30.77 -7.40
CA LEU A 410 26.27 30.97 -5.97
C LEU A 410 27.65 31.61 -5.70
N GLU A 411 28.72 31.08 -6.30
CA GLU A 411 30.09 31.61 -6.20
C GLU A 411 30.13 33.07 -6.68
N GLN A 412 29.51 33.36 -7.82
CA GLN A 412 29.44 34.72 -8.35
C GLN A 412 28.68 35.65 -7.40
N GLY A 413 27.53 35.24 -6.89
CA GLY A 413 26.70 36.03 -5.97
C GLY A 413 27.36 36.29 -4.61
N LEU A 414 28.19 35.36 -4.12
CA LEU A 414 28.84 35.46 -2.80
C LEU A 414 30.29 36.01 -2.85
N SER A 415 30.85 36.17 -4.05
CA SER A 415 32.26 36.54 -4.25
C SER A 415 32.67 37.87 -3.60
N LEU A 416 31.74 38.83 -3.47
CA LEU A 416 32.01 40.18 -2.96
C LEU A 416 31.86 40.34 -1.45
N LEU A 417 31.36 39.33 -0.74
CA LEU A 417 31.21 39.43 0.71
C LEU A 417 32.62 39.45 1.37
N PRO A 418 32.83 40.11 2.52
CA PRO A 418 34.10 40.11 3.26
C PRO A 418 34.29 38.88 4.16
N LEU A 419 35.54 38.40 4.32
CA LEU A 419 35.85 37.29 5.24
C LEU A 419 35.41 37.60 6.69
N PRO A 420 35.12 36.58 7.52
CA PRO A 420 34.80 36.79 8.93
C PRO A 420 35.90 37.57 9.66
N LYS A 421 35.50 38.58 10.46
CA LYS A 421 36.43 39.43 11.24
C LYS A 421 36.54 39.02 12.71
N ARG A 422 35.60 38.20 13.18
CA ARG A 422 35.49 37.78 14.57
C ARG A 422 36.42 36.59 14.83
N PRO A 423 37.26 36.61 15.87
CA PRO A 423 38.23 35.55 16.13
C PRO A 423 37.59 34.24 16.59
N ASP A 424 36.38 34.29 17.13
CA ASP A 424 35.62 33.11 17.56
C ASP A 424 34.95 32.37 16.39
N VAL A 425 34.97 32.92 15.16
CA VAL A 425 34.46 32.23 13.96
C VAL A 425 35.63 31.50 13.29
N LEU A 426 35.63 30.18 13.39
CA LEU A 426 36.77 29.32 13.02
C LEU A 426 36.71 28.82 11.58
N SER A 427 35.51 28.69 10.99
CA SER A 427 35.35 28.36 9.56
C SER A 427 34.69 29.50 8.77
N GLY A 428 35.04 29.58 7.49
CA GLY A 428 34.63 30.64 6.55
C GLY A 428 33.64 30.14 5.50
N ARG A 429 33.54 30.85 4.37
CA ARG A 429 32.66 30.42 3.28
C ARG A 429 33.20 29.16 2.60
N GLY A 430 32.29 28.26 2.21
CA GLY A 430 32.59 27.12 1.35
C GLY A 430 32.57 25.76 2.06
N ASP A 431 32.51 25.73 3.38
CA ASP A 431 32.24 24.52 4.17
C ASP A 431 30.72 24.29 4.32
N ASP A 432 30.34 23.03 4.54
CA ASP A 432 28.95 22.61 4.72
C ASP A 432 28.36 23.08 6.06
N ALA A 433 29.19 23.46 7.03
CA ALA A 433 28.78 24.05 8.31
C ALA A 433 29.78 25.09 8.83
N ALA A 434 29.28 26.03 9.63
CA ALA A 434 30.10 27.01 10.34
C ALA A 434 30.60 26.42 11.67
N ILE A 435 31.85 26.71 12.06
CA ILE A 435 32.41 26.34 13.36
C ILE A 435 32.71 27.63 14.13
N LEU A 436 32.23 27.69 15.37
CA LEU A 436 32.54 28.76 16.31
C LEU A 436 33.24 28.20 17.56
N ALA A 437 34.19 28.96 18.11
CA ALA A 437 34.72 28.69 19.43
C ALA A 437 33.63 28.91 20.50
N HIS A 438 33.46 27.94 21.40
CA HIS A 438 32.42 27.96 22.43
C HIS A 438 32.98 27.47 23.78
N GLY A 439 33.57 28.40 24.53
CA GLY A 439 34.29 28.05 25.76
C GLY A 439 35.49 27.14 25.45
N ASP A 440 35.54 25.99 26.11
CA ASP A 440 36.57 24.95 25.88
C ASP A 440 36.21 23.97 24.75
N GLN A 441 35.07 24.17 24.09
CA GLN A 441 34.56 23.34 22.99
C GLN A 441 34.45 24.14 21.69
N GLN A 442 34.10 23.44 20.60
CA GLN A 442 33.69 24.09 19.36
C GLN A 442 32.23 23.77 19.08
N GLN A 443 31.48 24.78 18.66
CA GLN A 443 30.09 24.62 18.25
C GLN A 443 30.01 24.62 16.72
N VAL A 444 29.42 23.58 16.17
CA VAL A 444 29.08 23.48 14.75
C VAL A 444 27.69 24.04 14.54
N PHE A 445 27.49 24.80 13.48
CA PHE A 445 26.23 25.45 13.12
C PHE A 445 25.94 25.23 11.63
N THR A 446 24.80 24.60 11.31
CA THR A 446 24.37 24.36 9.92
C THR A 446 22.91 24.79 9.70
N THR A 447 22.54 24.97 8.44
CA THR A 447 21.16 25.10 8.01
C THR A 447 20.96 24.39 6.66
N ASP A 448 19.99 23.49 6.58
CA ASP A 448 19.61 22.84 5.31
C ASP A 448 18.09 22.74 5.17
N HIS A 449 17.61 23.11 3.98
CA HIS A 449 16.19 23.16 3.65
C HIS A 449 15.96 22.43 2.34
N LEU A 450 14.90 21.63 2.30
CA LEU A 450 14.52 20.87 1.12
C LEU A 450 13.09 21.24 0.69
N ARG A 451 12.95 21.56 -0.59
CA ARG A 451 11.65 21.62 -1.25
C ARG A 451 11.09 20.21 -1.38
N ALA A 452 9.80 20.03 -1.13
CA ALA A 452 9.19 18.73 -1.18
C ALA A 452 9.28 18.11 -2.58
N PHE A 453 9.75 16.87 -2.63
CA PHE A 453 9.72 16.00 -3.80
C PHE A 453 8.96 14.68 -3.52
N VAL A 454 8.41 14.58 -2.30
CA VAL A 454 7.44 13.57 -1.89
C VAL A 454 6.25 14.26 -1.24
N GLU A 455 5.05 13.74 -1.47
CA GLU A 455 3.80 14.32 -0.96
C GLU A 455 3.54 14.01 0.53
N ASP A 456 4.31 13.11 1.14
CA ASP A 456 4.16 12.73 2.55
C ASP A 456 5.02 13.63 3.45
N PRO A 457 4.44 14.58 4.22
CA PRO A 457 5.19 15.46 5.11
C PRO A 457 6.00 14.71 6.18
N TRP A 458 5.53 13.55 6.65
CA TRP A 458 6.30 12.73 7.60
C TRP A 458 7.62 12.26 6.98
N LEU A 459 7.54 11.59 5.83
CA LEU A 459 8.73 11.11 5.11
C LEU A 459 9.63 12.27 4.67
N MET A 460 9.04 13.36 4.17
CA MET A 460 9.79 14.56 3.79
C MET A 460 10.56 15.14 4.98
N THR A 461 9.96 15.14 6.16
CA THR A 461 10.60 15.61 7.39
C THR A 461 11.76 14.70 7.80
N GLN A 462 11.58 13.38 7.76
CA GLN A 462 12.65 12.42 8.04
C GLN A 462 13.84 12.62 7.11
N ILE A 463 13.59 12.84 5.82
CA ILE A 463 14.62 13.15 4.83
C ILE A 463 15.32 14.47 5.20
N ALA A 464 14.58 15.55 5.41
CA ALA A 464 15.15 16.87 5.72
C ALA A 464 15.96 16.87 7.04
N ALA A 465 15.48 16.16 8.07
CA ALA A 465 16.19 16.03 9.33
C ALA A 465 17.51 15.28 9.16
N ASN A 466 17.49 14.13 8.47
CA ASN A 466 18.70 13.35 8.18
C ASN A 466 19.72 14.14 7.35
N HIS A 467 19.25 14.89 6.35
CA HIS A 467 20.11 15.76 5.56
C HIS A 467 20.79 16.84 6.42
N ALA A 468 20.00 17.57 7.21
CA ALA A 468 20.55 18.62 8.06
C ALA A 468 21.53 18.08 9.13
N MET A 469 21.28 16.89 9.69
CA MET A 469 22.21 16.23 10.61
C MET A 469 23.48 15.74 9.93
N GLY A 470 23.41 15.42 8.63
CA GLY A 470 24.56 15.05 7.82
C GLY A 470 25.69 16.06 7.91
N ASP A 471 25.39 17.35 7.88
CA ASP A 471 26.39 18.41 7.99
C ASP A 471 27.05 18.45 9.38
N ILE A 472 26.27 18.23 10.45
CA ILE A 472 26.81 18.14 11.82
C ILE A 472 27.76 16.96 11.96
N TRP A 473 27.34 15.78 11.47
CA TRP A 473 28.16 14.58 11.53
C TRP A 473 29.40 14.64 10.63
N ALA A 474 29.31 15.30 9.47
CA ALA A 474 30.43 15.51 8.57
C ALA A 474 31.56 16.32 9.24
N MET A 475 31.20 17.25 10.13
CA MET A 475 32.18 17.99 10.95
C MET A 475 32.69 17.20 12.16
N GLY A 476 32.16 15.99 12.42
CA GLY A 476 32.51 15.15 13.57
C GLY A 476 31.79 15.52 14.87
N ALA A 477 30.76 16.37 14.80
CA ALA A 477 30.06 16.89 15.97
C ALA A 477 28.85 16.02 16.37
N THR A 478 28.41 16.16 17.61
CA THR A 478 27.17 15.56 18.11
C THR A 478 26.03 16.59 18.04
N PRO A 479 24.88 16.29 17.39
CA PRO A 479 23.72 17.19 17.37
C PRO A 479 23.27 17.62 18.77
N GLN A 480 22.93 18.89 18.93
CA GLN A 480 22.58 19.50 20.23
C GLN A 480 21.17 20.10 20.23
N ALA A 481 20.90 21.05 19.35
CA ALA A 481 19.60 21.74 19.29
C ALA A 481 19.22 22.08 17.86
N ALA A 482 17.91 22.02 17.57
CA ALA A 482 17.31 22.23 16.27
C ALA A 482 16.29 23.37 16.28
N LEU A 483 16.34 24.22 15.25
CA LEU A 483 15.27 25.15 14.90
C LEU A 483 14.59 24.67 13.62
N VAL A 484 13.27 24.49 13.68
CA VAL A 484 12.47 24.01 12.55
C VAL A 484 12.08 25.16 11.64
N GLN A 485 12.23 25.00 10.33
CA GLN A 485 11.81 25.98 9.33
C GLN A 485 10.86 25.32 8.35
N VAL A 486 9.60 25.73 8.36
CA VAL A 486 8.54 25.11 7.55
C VAL A 486 7.83 26.15 6.70
N ILE A 487 7.72 25.87 5.41
CA ILE A 487 6.83 26.57 4.50
C ILE A 487 5.73 25.60 4.12
N LEU A 488 4.49 25.87 4.54
CA LEU A 488 3.34 25.06 4.15
C LEU A 488 2.76 25.57 2.83
N PRO A 489 2.27 24.69 1.94
CA PRO A 489 1.46 25.14 0.83
C PRO A 489 0.15 25.74 1.33
N GLN A 490 -0.52 26.55 0.50
CA GLN A 490 -1.82 27.10 0.87
C GLN A 490 -2.82 25.97 1.18
N MET A 491 -3.36 25.99 2.39
CA MET A 491 -4.36 25.03 2.85
C MET A 491 -5.22 25.61 3.98
N ALA A 492 -6.38 25.00 4.22
CA ALA A 492 -7.27 25.35 5.32
C ALA A 492 -6.55 25.25 6.67
N ALA A 493 -6.85 26.16 7.61
CA ALA A 493 -6.18 26.25 8.91
C ALA A 493 -6.17 24.92 9.69
N ARG A 494 -7.26 24.15 9.59
CA ARG A 494 -7.32 22.80 10.17
C ARG A 494 -6.22 21.90 9.59
N LEU A 495 -6.12 21.81 8.27
CA LEU A 495 -5.09 20.99 7.62
C LEU A 495 -3.67 21.49 7.89
N GLN A 496 -3.47 22.81 8.07
CA GLN A 496 -2.16 23.35 8.50
C GLN A 496 -1.76 22.75 9.85
N ALA A 497 -2.66 22.73 10.82
CA ALA A 497 -2.41 22.15 12.14
C ALA A 497 -2.13 20.65 12.06
N GLU A 498 -2.90 19.92 11.25
CA GLU A 498 -2.71 18.47 11.03
C GLU A 498 -1.34 18.16 10.42
N VAL A 499 -0.96 18.87 9.36
CA VAL A 499 0.33 18.68 8.68
C VAL A 499 1.50 19.08 9.60
N LEU A 500 1.37 20.18 10.35
CA LEU A 500 2.40 20.58 11.32
C LEU A 500 2.56 19.54 12.41
N ARG A 501 1.47 18.93 12.90
CA ARG A 501 1.58 17.85 13.89
C ARG A 501 2.38 16.68 13.34
N GLU A 502 2.13 16.27 12.09
CA GLU A 502 2.89 15.20 11.45
C GLU A 502 4.38 15.57 11.26
N ILE A 503 4.68 16.80 10.84
CA ILE A 503 6.06 17.29 10.68
C ILE A 503 6.77 17.31 12.04
N MET A 504 6.17 17.89 13.07
CA MET A 504 6.81 18.00 14.39
C MET A 504 7.01 16.64 15.04
N ALA A 505 6.05 15.72 14.91
CA ALA A 505 6.21 14.35 15.40
C ALA A 505 7.31 13.59 14.64
N ALA A 506 7.41 13.77 13.32
CA ALA A 506 8.50 13.20 12.54
C ALA A 506 9.86 13.79 12.93
N ALA A 507 9.97 15.11 13.07
CA ALA A 507 11.19 15.77 13.47
C ALA A 507 11.65 15.29 14.87
N ASN A 508 10.73 15.22 15.83
CA ASN A 508 11.02 14.69 17.16
C ASN A 508 11.52 13.25 17.10
N ALA A 509 10.86 12.38 16.33
CA ALA A 509 11.28 11.00 16.15
C ALA A 509 12.67 10.84 15.50
N ALA A 510 13.13 11.84 14.74
CA ALA A 510 14.47 11.86 14.15
C ALA A 510 15.54 12.38 15.13
N PHE A 511 15.24 13.45 15.88
CA PHE A 511 16.24 14.13 16.73
C PHE A 511 16.35 13.58 18.15
N GLU A 512 15.24 13.18 18.78
CA GLU A 512 15.20 12.72 20.18
C GLU A 512 16.17 11.55 20.44
N PRO A 513 16.25 10.50 19.59
CA PRO A 513 17.19 9.40 19.83
C PRO A 513 18.67 9.80 19.80
N LEU A 514 18.98 10.98 19.26
CA LEU A 514 20.33 11.51 19.10
C LEU A 514 20.68 12.55 20.17
N GLY A 515 19.75 12.83 21.11
CA GLY A 515 19.94 13.81 22.17
C GLY A 515 19.82 15.27 21.71
N ALA A 516 19.26 15.52 20.52
CA ALA A 516 19.00 16.86 20.02
C ALA A 516 17.56 17.30 20.31
N ASP A 517 17.41 18.49 20.88
CA ASP A 517 16.10 19.06 21.19
C ASP A 517 15.62 20.02 20.11
N ILE A 518 14.33 19.97 19.78
CA ILE A 518 13.69 21.01 18.98
C ILE A 518 13.36 22.20 19.89
N VAL A 519 14.11 23.29 19.77
CA VAL A 519 14.05 24.44 20.69
C VAL A 519 13.28 25.64 20.15
N GLY A 520 12.73 25.52 18.94
CA GLY A 520 11.93 26.58 18.31
C GLY A 520 11.83 26.41 16.81
N GLY A 521 11.38 27.47 16.14
CA GLY A 521 11.27 27.47 14.69
C GLY A 521 10.48 28.63 14.12
N HIS A 522 10.32 28.60 12.80
CA HIS A 522 9.50 29.54 12.04
C HIS A 522 8.62 28.79 11.04
N THR A 523 7.38 29.28 10.88
CA THR A 523 6.44 28.72 9.92
C THR A 523 5.85 29.83 9.05
N SER A 524 5.81 29.60 7.74
CA SER A 524 5.18 30.50 6.77
C SER A 524 4.34 29.72 5.76
N VAL A 525 3.61 30.45 4.91
CA VAL A 525 2.80 29.87 3.82
C VAL A 525 3.43 30.25 2.48
N GLY A 526 3.58 29.27 1.60
CA GLY A 526 4.16 29.42 0.27
C GLY A 526 3.45 28.61 -0.80
N ALA A 527 4.07 28.49 -1.97
CA ALA A 527 3.52 27.74 -3.09
C ALA A 527 3.68 26.22 -2.91
N GLU A 528 4.77 25.79 -2.28
CA GLU A 528 5.18 24.40 -2.14
C GLU A 528 5.57 24.11 -0.69
N LEU A 529 5.49 22.84 -0.29
CA LEU A 529 5.99 22.40 1.00
C LEU A 529 7.52 22.49 1.00
N THR A 530 8.08 23.19 1.97
CA THR A 530 9.53 23.20 2.25
C THR A 530 9.74 22.91 3.72
N ILE A 531 10.66 21.99 4.00
CA ILE A 531 11.02 21.61 5.38
C ILE A 531 12.52 21.73 5.50
N GLY A 532 12.97 22.34 6.58
CA GLY A 532 14.38 22.47 6.87
C GLY A 532 14.65 22.67 8.34
N PHE A 533 15.93 22.53 8.69
CA PHE A 533 16.39 22.62 10.05
C PHE A 533 17.67 23.43 10.11
N SER A 534 17.76 24.30 11.11
CA SER A 534 19.05 24.81 11.56
C SER A 534 19.47 24.04 12.79
N LEU A 535 20.69 23.54 12.79
CA LEU A 535 21.20 22.67 13.85
C LEU A 535 22.47 23.25 14.44
N THR A 536 22.59 23.03 15.74
CA THR A 536 23.86 23.14 16.46
C THR A 536 24.38 21.75 16.80
N GLY A 537 25.69 21.61 16.87
CA GLY A 537 26.35 20.44 17.41
C GLY A 537 27.60 20.82 18.20
N LEU A 538 28.06 19.92 19.06
CA LEU A 538 29.26 20.12 19.88
C LEU A 538 30.37 19.16 19.44
N LEU A 539 31.59 19.70 19.37
CA LEU A 539 32.86 19.00 19.15
C LEU A 539 33.66 18.89 20.44
#